data_AF-A0A4R0IFY2-F1
#
_entry.id   AF-A0A4R0IFY2-F1
#
_cell.length_a   1.000
_cell.length_b   1.000
_cell.length_c   1.000
_cell.angle_alpha   90.00
_cell.angle_beta   90.00
_cell.angle_gamma   90.00
#
_symmetry.space_group_name_H-M   'P 1'
#
loop_
_entity.id
_entity.type
_entity.pdbx_description
1 polymer ?
#
loop_
_entity_poly.entity_id
_entity_poly.type
_entity_poly.pdbx_seq_one_letter_code
_entity_poly.pdbx_strand_id
1 'polypeptide(L)'
;MSVLRDAETFAQWMVAVPPELRAGLNWPQVGSVILRDDGREPRARHAHNRQLLVAVVERWRPDSELVVRLRSGLGGWVEVAVKVQARPGGSLIEVRSEPLTATARLRYTGTARGRAEERCAQVAENLIALATVDEPED
;
A
#
# COMPACT_ATOMS: atom_id res chain seq x y z
N MET A 1 -4.79 -14.14 1.20
CA MET A 1 -3.57 -13.76 0.43
C MET A 1 -3.84 -13.53 -1.06
N SER A 2 -4.98 -13.96 -1.62
CA SER A 2 -5.39 -13.70 -3.01
C SER A 2 -5.45 -12.19 -3.33
N VAL A 3 -6.12 -11.40 -2.48
CA VAL A 3 -6.24 -9.94 -2.62
C VAL A 3 -4.86 -9.29 -2.78
N LEU A 4 -3.90 -9.56 -1.90
CA LEU A 4 -2.54 -8.98 -2.00
C LEU A 4 -1.75 -9.40 -3.25
N ARG A 5 -2.06 -10.58 -3.80
CA ARG A 5 -1.42 -11.10 -5.02
C ARG A 5 -1.99 -10.45 -6.28
N ASP A 6 -3.24 -10.04 -6.24
CA ASP A 6 -3.90 -9.37 -7.34
C ASP A 6 -3.53 -7.88 -7.37
N ALA A 7 -2.85 -7.48 -8.45
CA ALA A 7 -2.44 -6.10 -8.66
C ALA A 7 -3.63 -5.14 -8.86
N GLU A 8 -4.75 -5.64 -9.40
CA GLU A 8 -5.93 -4.82 -9.71
C GLU A 8 -6.64 -4.35 -8.43
N THR A 9 -6.48 -5.09 -7.33
CA THR A 9 -7.03 -4.71 -6.03
C THR A 9 -6.18 -3.67 -5.30
N PHE A 10 -4.94 -3.41 -5.73
CA PHE A 10 -4.00 -2.54 -5.00
C PHE A 10 -4.60 -1.15 -4.69
N ALA A 11 -5.22 -0.53 -5.68
CA ALA A 11 -5.87 0.78 -5.53
C ALA A 11 -7.09 0.74 -4.59
N GLN A 12 -7.71 -0.43 -4.43
CA GLN A 12 -8.93 -0.62 -3.67
C GLN A 12 -8.62 -0.75 -2.17
N TRP A 13 -7.54 -1.44 -1.80
CA TRP A 13 -7.16 -1.56 -0.39
C TRP A 13 -6.22 -0.47 0.12
N MET A 14 -5.42 0.16 -0.74
CA MET A 14 -4.56 1.26 -0.34
C MET A 14 -5.28 2.61 -0.25
N VAL A 15 -4.86 3.45 0.69
CA VAL A 15 -5.43 4.80 0.89
C VAL A 15 -4.63 5.87 0.12
N ALA A 16 -5.35 6.84 -0.46
CA ALA A 16 -4.78 8.01 -1.14
C ALA A 16 -3.91 7.68 -2.37
N VAL A 17 -4.29 6.63 -3.09
CA VAL A 17 -3.67 6.20 -4.35
C VAL A 17 -4.48 6.75 -5.53
N PRO A 18 -3.84 7.22 -6.62
CA PRO A 18 -4.57 7.63 -7.82
C PRO A 18 -5.27 6.43 -8.47
N PRO A 19 -6.38 6.66 -9.21
CA PRO A 19 -7.14 5.57 -9.83
C PRO A 19 -6.40 4.87 -10.97
N GLU A 20 -5.47 5.57 -11.63
CA GLU A 20 -4.70 5.05 -12.76
C GLU A 20 -3.33 4.58 -12.27
N LEU A 21 -3.20 3.25 -12.13
CA LEU A 21 -1.98 2.57 -11.72
C LEU A 21 -1.59 1.51 -12.73
N ARG A 22 -0.29 1.34 -12.90
CA ARG A 22 0.28 0.25 -13.70
C ARG A 22 1.20 -0.59 -12.83
N ALA A 23 0.83 -1.85 -12.67
CA ALA A 23 1.70 -2.83 -12.02
C ALA A 23 2.72 -3.40 -13.01
N GLY A 24 3.92 -3.70 -12.49
CA GLY A 24 4.91 -4.50 -13.21
C GLY A 24 4.39 -5.91 -13.46
N LEU A 25 4.84 -6.51 -14.57
CA LEU A 25 4.42 -7.84 -15.00
C LEU A 25 4.75 -8.96 -14.00
N ASN A 26 5.68 -8.70 -13.08
CA ASN A 26 6.12 -9.63 -12.06
C ASN A 26 5.48 -9.38 -10.69
N TRP A 27 4.40 -8.60 -10.59
CA TRP A 27 3.73 -8.39 -9.31
C TRP A 27 3.26 -9.71 -8.67
N PRO A 28 3.34 -9.87 -7.33
CA PRO A 28 3.99 -9.03 -6.32
C PRO A 28 5.42 -9.51 -5.96
N GLN A 29 6.24 -9.95 -6.92
CA GLN A 29 7.61 -10.39 -6.62
C GLN A 29 8.50 -9.23 -6.15
N VAL A 30 9.56 -9.54 -5.39
CA VAL A 30 10.55 -8.55 -4.94
C VAL A 30 11.10 -7.76 -6.13
N GLY A 31 11.15 -6.44 -5.98
CA GLY A 31 11.55 -5.51 -7.05
C GLY A 31 10.44 -5.17 -8.04
N SER A 32 9.28 -5.82 -7.98
CA SER A 32 8.08 -5.39 -8.71
C SER A 32 7.68 -3.98 -8.27
N VAL A 33 7.10 -3.22 -9.20
CA VAL A 33 6.68 -1.85 -8.96
C VAL A 33 5.20 -1.68 -9.30
N ILE A 34 4.54 -0.76 -8.60
CA ILE A 34 3.30 -0.13 -9.04
C ILE A 34 3.60 1.34 -9.25
N LEU A 35 3.39 1.81 -10.46
CA LEU A 35 3.61 3.19 -10.86
C LEU A 35 2.27 3.87 -11.06
N ARG A 36 2.22 5.17 -10.80
CA ARG A 36 1.15 6.00 -11.34
C ARG A 36 1.23 5.96 -12.87
N ASP A 37 0.14 5.60 -13.53
CA ASP A 37 0.05 5.70 -14.99
C ASP A 37 -0.43 7.11 -15.33
N ASP A 38 0.46 7.98 -15.78
CA ASP A 38 0.14 9.38 -16.12
C ASP A 38 0.11 9.62 -17.64
N GLY A 39 0.45 8.61 -18.45
CA GLY A 39 0.56 8.71 -19.91
C GLY A 39 1.50 9.82 -20.41
N ARG A 40 2.25 10.49 -19.52
CA ARG A 40 3.04 11.70 -19.80
C ARG A 40 4.19 11.83 -18.81
N GLU A 41 5.37 12.07 -19.36
CA GLU A 41 6.57 12.40 -18.60
C GLU A 41 6.29 13.54 -17.58
N PRO A 42 6.55 13.35 -16.27
CA PRO A 42 6.16 14.30 -15.24
C PRO A 42 6.98 15.58 -15.36
N ARG A 43 6.47 16.53 -16.16
CA ARG A 43 6.98 17.89 -16.21
C ARG A 43 6.64 18.58 -14.91
N ALA A 44 7.62 18.62 -14.02
CA ALA A 44 7.55 19.32 -12.75
C ALA A 44 7.10 20.77 -12.96
N ARG A 45 5.98 21.13 -12.33
CA ARG A 45 5.71 22.43 -11.68
C ARG A 45 4.39 22.32 -10.94
N HIS A 46 4.36 22.90 -9.73
CA HIS A 46 3.28 23.01 -8.76
C HIS A 46 3.29 21.96 -7.64
N ALA A 47 3.60 22.50 -6.46
CA ALA A 47 3.46 21.91 -5.14
C ALA A 47 2.05 21.31 -4.96
N HIS A 48 1.93 20.37 -4.03
CA HIS A 48 0.69 19.70 -3.56
C HIS A 48 0.32 18.34 -4.18
N ASN A 49 1.14 17.72 -5.03
CA ASN A 49 0.87 16.33 -5.39
C ASN A 49 1.17 15.40 -4.19
N ARG A 50 0.13 15.04 -3.43
CA ARG A 50 0.23 14.14 -2.26
C ARG A 50 0.06 12.66 -2.63
N GLN A 51 -0.21 12.37 -3.89
CA GLN A 51 -0.56 11.03 -4.36
C GLN A 51 0.68 10.13 -4.42
N LEU A 52 0.44 8.82 -4.43
CA LEU A 52 1.44 7.80 -4.73
C LEU A 52 2.07 8.08 -6.10
N LEU A 53 3.40 8.00 -6.17
CA LEU A 53 4.16 8.03 -7.41
C LEU A 53 4.64 6.62 -7.79
N VAL A 54 5.20 5.92 -6.81
CA VAL A 54 5.70 4.56 -6.97
C VAL A 54 5.57 3.78 -5.66
N ALA A 55 5.15 2.53 -5.77
CA ALA A 55 5.31 1.50 -4.77
C ALA A 55 6.30 0.45 -5.30
N VAL A 56 7.24 0.00 -4.46
CA VAL A 56 8.22 -1.04 -4.81
C VAL A 56 8.08 -2.17 -3.81
N VAL A 57 7.96 -3.41 -4.27
CA VAL A 57 7.94 -4.57 -3.38
C VAL A 57 9.34 -4.81 -2.83
N GLU A 58 9.48 -4.69 -1.51
CA GLU A 58 10.73 -4.97 -0.80
C GLU A 58 10.80 -6.43 -0.34
N ARG A 59 9.64 -6.97 0.03
CA ARG A 59 9.53 -8.35 0.50
C ARG A 59 8.17 -8.91 0.14
N TRP A 60 8.19 -10.16 -0.32
CA TRP A 60 6.99 -10.94 -0.55
C TRP A 60 7.16 -12.33 0.04
N ARG A 61 6.22 -12.69 0.92
CA ARG A 61 6.02 -14.04 1.44
C ARG A 61 4.57 -14.41 1.11
N PRO A 62 4.35 -15.31 0.13
CA PRO A 62 3.03 -15.54 -0.44
C PRO A 62 1.97 -16.00 0.56
N ASP A 63 2.41 -16.54 1.70
CA ASP A 63 1.52 -17.09 2.71
C ASP A 63 1.29 -16.13 3.89
N SER A 64 2.06 -15.05 4.03
CA SER A 64 2.04 -14.27 5.28
C SER A 64 2.44 -12.81 5.23
N GLU A 65 3.14 -12.31 4.21
CA GLU A 65 3.71 -10.96 4.30
C GLU A 65 3.90 -10.29 2.93
N LEU A 66 3.49 -9.03 2.83
CA LEU A 66 3.86 -8.11 1.77
C LEU A 66 4.47 -6.86 2.40
N VAL A 67 5.67 -6.48 1.97
CA VAL A 67 6.29 -5.20 2.34
C VAL A 67 6.53 -4.38 1.09
N VAL A 68 5.97 -3.18 1.06
CA VAL A 68 6.13 -2.23 -0.03
C VAL A 68 6.74 -0.93 0.45
N ARG A 69 7.68 -0.40 -0.33
CA ARG A 69 8.21 0.94 -0.15
C ARG A 69 7.48 1.91 -1.05
N LEU A 70 6.90 2.94 -0.44
CA LEU A 70 6.07 3.93 -1.11
C LEU A 70 6.80 5.26 -1.20
N ARG A 71 6.70 5.91 -2.35
CA ARG A 71 7.09 7.31 -2.55
C ARG A 71 5.88 8.08 -3.05
N SER A 72 5.60 9.21 -2.41
CA SER A 72 4.59 10.17 -2.86
C SER A 72 5.24 11.44 -3.39
N GLY A 73 4.44 12.29 -4.04
CA GLY A 73 4.90 13.58 -4.54
C GLY A 73 5.29 14.59 -3.44
N LEU A 74 5.05 14.27 -2.16
CA LEU A 74 5.57 15.02 -1.02
C LEU A 74 7.05 14.74 -0.72
N GLY A 75 7.66 13.78 -1.42
CA GLY A 75 9.05 13.38 -1.20
C GLY A 75 9.26 12.52 0.05
N GLY A 76 10.37 11.79 0.08
CA GLY A 76 10.66 10.80 1.12
C GLY A 76 9.96 9.46 0.92
N TRP A 77 10.51 8.44 1.57
CA TRP A 77 10.03 7.06 1.48
C TRP A 77 9.38 6.61 2.79
N VAL A 78 8.32 5.81 2.65
CA VAL A 78 7.60 5.13 3.73
C VAL A 78 7.55 3.65 3.38
N GLU A 79 7.86 2.78 4.34
CA GLU A 79 7.61 1.35 4.24
C GLU A 79 6.20 1.06 4.75
N VAL A 80 5.45 0.23 4.05
CA VAL A 80 4.19 -0.34 4.52
C VAL A 80 4.32 -1.86 4.52
N ALA A 81 4.09 -2.46 5.68
CA ALA A 81 4.11 -3.90 5.87
C ALA A 81 2.69 -4.39 6.15
N VAL A 82 2.23 -5.35 5.37
CA VAL A 82 0.99 -6.08 5.57
C VAL A 82 1.35 -7.51 5.93
N LYS A 83 0.95 -7.96 7.12
CA LYS A 83 1.12 -9.33 7.59
C LYS A 83 -0.23 -9.99 7.76
N VAL A 84 -0.35 -11.21 7.28
CA VAL A 84 -1.54 -12.04 7.41
C VAL A 84 -1.16 -13.29 8.17
N GLN A 85 -1.86 -13.58 9.26
CA GLN A 85 -1.64 -14.77 10.08
C GLN A 85 -2.94 -15.55 10.17
N ALA A 86 -2.93 -16.80 9.71
CA ALA A 86 -4.06 -17.70 9.91
C ALA A 86 -4.28 -17.94 11.41
N ARG A 87 -5.55 -17.92 11.85
CA ARG A 87 -5.99 -18.20 13.21
C ARG A 87 -7.20 -19.13 13.16
N PRO A 88 -7.49 -19.89 14.23
CA PRO A 88 -8.78 -20.59 14.32
C PRO A 88 -9.92 -19.58 14.14
N GLY A 89 -10.80 -19.82 13.17
CA GLY A 89 -11.93 -18.93 12.87
C GLY A 89 -11.63 -17.72 11.96
N GLY A 90 -10.44 -17.61 11.36
CA GLY A 90 -10.18 -16.57 10.36
C GLY A 90 -8.70 -16.21 10.16
N SER A 91 -8.44 -14.96 9.82
CA SER A 91 -7.09 -14.41 9.67
C SER A 91 -6.93 -13.12 10.44
N LEU A 92 -5.80 -12.97 11.15
CA LEU A 92 -5.36 -11.70 11.70
C LEU A 92 -4.59 -10.95 10.62
N ILE A 93 -5.03 -9.72 10.31
CA ILE A 93 -4.36 -8.81 9.39
C ILE A 93 -3.72 -7.69 10.20
N GLU A 94 -2.41 -7.52 10.05
CA GLU A 94 -1.62 -6.49 10.72
C GLU A 94 -1.00 -5.59 9.66
N VAL A 95 -1.28 -4.27 9.76
CA VAL A 95 -0.74 -3.27 8.84
C VAL A 95 0.10 -2.28 9.62
N ARG A 96 1.35 -2.08 9.19
CA ARG A 96 2.27 -1.10 9.79
C ARG A 96 2.83 -0.18 8.74
N SER A 97 3.13 1.06 9.13
CA SER A 97 3.82 2.05 8.30
C SER A 97 5.02 2.62 9.02
N GLU A 98 6.18 2.66 8.38
CA GLU A 98 7.43 3.20 8.93
C GLU A 98 8.04 4.26 8.00
N PRO A 99 8.27 5.50 8.47
CA PRO A 99 8.95 6.53 7.67
C PRO A 99 10.47 6.28 7.58
N LEU A 100 10.95 5.95 6.38
CA LEU A 100 12.36 5.58 6.14
C LEU A 100 13.31 6.77 5.99
N THR A 101 12.79 7.94 5.63
CA THR A 101 13.60 9.14 5.34
C THR A 101 13.30 10.27 6.29
N ALA A 102 14.26 11.19 6.51
CA ALA A 102 14.05 12.37 7.35
C ALA A 102 12.83 13.19 6.89
N THR A 103 12.67 13.40 5.57
CA THR A 103 11.51 14.09 4.98
C THR A 103 10.18 13.37 5.26
N ALA A 104 10.17 12.04 5.32
CA ALA A 104 8.99 11.28 5.73
C ALA A 104 8.75 11.38 7.24
N ARG A 105 9.80 11.29 8.07
CA ARG A 105 9.72 11.35 9.53
C ARG A 105 9.17 12.68 10.04
N LEU A 106 9.60 13.79 9.44
CA LEU A 106 9.07 15.12 9.75
C LEU A 106 7.55 15.23 9.50
N ARG A 107 7.01 14.40 8.59
CA ARG A 107 5.57 14.32 8.33
C ARG A 107 4.84 13.35 9.24
N TYR A 108 5.55 12.55 10.04
CA TYR A 108 5.00 11.59 11.00
C TYR A 108 5.03 12.12 12.45
N THR A 109 5.52 13.34 12.68
CA THR A 109 5.58 13.92 14.03
C THR A 109 4.22 14.45 14.49
N GLY A 110 3.91 14.30 15.79
CA GLY A 110 2.72 14.87 16.42
C GLY A 110 1.41 14.23 15.94
N THR A 111 0.41 15.06 15.63
CA THR A 111 -0.93 14.62 15.17
C THR A 111 -0.91 13.81 13.87
N ALA A 112 0.18 13.87 13.11
CA ALA A 112 0.32 13.12 11.88
C ALA A 112 0.63 11.62 12.10
N ARG A 113 1.13 11.22 13.29
CA ARG A 113 1.28 9.81 13.66
C ARG A 113 -0.06 9.11 13.79
N GLY A 114 -1.00 9.72 14.50
CA GLY A 114 -2.37 9.19 14.64
C GLY A 114 -3.04 9.01 13.28
N ARG A 115 -2.88 9.97 12.36
CA ARG A 115 -3.37 9.84 10.98
C ARG A 115 -2.72 8.71 10.19
N ALA A 116 -1.47 8.35 10.47
CA ALA A 116 -0.82 7.22 9.82
C ALA A 116 -1.38 5.90 10.36
N GLU A 117 -1.59 5.81 11.67
CA GLU A 117 -2.23 4.66 12.32
C GLU A 117 -3.68 4.47 11.84
N GLU A 118 -4.48 5.54 11.75
CA GLU A 118 -5.83 5.52 11.16
C GLU A 118 -5.83 5.00 9.72
N ARG A 119 -4.86 5.40 8.90
CA ARG A 119 -4.74 4.91 7.52
C ARG A 119 -4.36 3.44 7.47
N CYS A 120 -3.48 2.98 8.36
CA CYS A 120 -3.14 1.56 8.46
C CYS A 120 -4.36 0.72 8.87
N ALA A 121 -5.16 1.22 9.82
CA ALA A 121 -6.44 0.59 10.18
C ALA A 121 -7.39 0.53 8.98
N GLN A 122 -7.55 1.63 8.24
CA GLN A 122 -8.39 1.65 7.04
C GLN A 122 -7.90 0.67 5.96
N VAL A 123 -6.59 0.54 5.76
CA VAL A 123 -6.01 -0.46 4.85
C VAL A 123 -6.38 -1.87 5.28
N ALA A 124 -6.30 -2.18 6.59
CA ALA A 124 -6.70 -3.48 7.12
C ALA A 124 -8.19 -3.76 6.86
N GLU A 125 -9.07 -2.80 7.14
CA GLU A 125 -10.51 -2.92 6.89
C GLU A 125 -10.83 -3.13 5.41
N ASN A 126 -10.18 -2.40 4.51
CA ASN A 126 -10.38 -2.59 3.07
C ASN A 126 -9.93 -3.98 2.61
N LEU A 127 -8.82 -4.49 3.16
CA LEU A 127 -8.36 -5.85 2.88
C LEU A 127 -9.35 -6.92 3.35
N ILE A 128 -9.97 -6.72 4.52
CA ILE A 128 -11.03 -7.60 5.03
C ILE A 128 -12.23 -7.56 4.09
N ALA A 129 -12.72 -6.37 3.74
CA ALA A 129 -13.89 -6.22 2.88
C ALA A 129 -13.69 -6.90 1.52
N LEU A 130 -12.53 -6.72 0.88
CA LEU A 130 -12.22 -7.39 -0.39
C LEU A 130 -12.10 -8.91 -0.26
N ALA A 131 -11.63 -9.41 0.89
CA ALA A 131 -11.51 -10.85 1.12
C ALA A 131 -12.86 -11.53 1.41
N THR A 132 -13.87 -10.78 1.88
CA THR A 132 -15.20 -11.31 2.23
C THR A 132 -16.23 -11.24 1.10
N VAL A 133 -15.97 -10.50 0.02
CA VAL A 133 -16.92 -10.33 -1.10
C VAL A 133 -17.01 -11.59 -1.99
N ASP A 134 -16.06 -12.51 -1.88
CA ASP A 134 -15.97 -13.75 -2.69
C ASP A 134 -16.58 -15.01 -2.03
N GLU A 135 -17.26 -14.92 -0.88
CA GLU A 135 -18.05 -16.05 -0.36
C GLU A 135 -19.48 -15.99 -0.93
N PRO A 136 -19.85 -16.79 -1.94
CA PRO A 136 -21.26 -17.04 -2.20
C PRO A 136 -21.86 -17.70 -0.95
N GLU A 137 -22.94 -17.12 -0.43
CA GLU A 137 -23.81 -17.79 0.53
C GLU A 137 -24.39 -19.05 -0.15
N ASP A 138 -23.84 -20.23 0.17
CA ASP A 138 -24.47 -21.53 -0.11
C ASP A 138 -25.56 -21.84 0.93
#